data_AF-A0AAV4M4Y7-F1
#
_entry.id   AF-A0AAV4M4Y7-F1
#
_cell.length_a   1.000
_cell.length_b   1.000
_cell.length_c   1.000
_cell.angle_alpha   90.00
_cell.angle_beta   90.00
_cell.angle_gamma   90.00
#
_symmetry.space_group_name_H-M   'P 1'
#
loop_
_entity.id
_entity.type
_entity.pdbx_description
1 polymer ?
#
loop_
_entity_poly.entity_id
_entity_poly.type
_entity_poly.pdbx_seq_one_letter_code
_entity_poly.pdbx_strand_id
1 'polypeptide(L)'
;MILDFFKIYEKVYRTVKLKGIIVVGGEDTTHPSKMKLFKNRPNTNFDDVNTEADEQFEMQPDLDGTLEYPIKVVKFTNVHHLTIYFPKNFGAESTKIYYIGLKGEYTKPPRQEITLVTYEATPNPCDHKTEAFNPVPHQIR
;
A
#
# COMPACT_ATOMS: atom_id res chain seq x y z
N MET A 1 2.81 -2.95 28.84
CA MET A 1 1.53 -3.27 28.19
C MET A 1 1.67 -2.89 26.74
N ILE A 2 1.80 -3.89 25.89
CA ILE A 2 2.11 -3.77 24.46
C ILE A 2 0.80 -3.31 23.81
N LEU A 3 0.63 -2.01 23.62
CA LEU A 3 -0.61 -1.49 23.05
C LEU A 3 -0.32 -0.83 21.71
N ASP A 4 -0.75 -1.60 20.70
CA ASP A 4 -1.28 -1.20 19.40
C ASP A 4 -0.31 -0.55 18.42
N PHE A 5 0.61 -1.41 17.97
CA PHE A 5 1.20 -1.30 16.63
C PHE A 5 0.10 -1.59 15.58
N PHE A 6 -0.69 -0.58 15.21
CA PHE A 6 -1.59 -0.70 14.06
C PHE A 6 -0.79 -0.48 12.78
N LYS A 7 -0.12 -1.55 12.31
CA LYS A 7 0.66 -1.54 11.07
C LYS A 7 -0.32 -1.72 9.90
N ILE A 8 -0.83 -0.62 9.34
CA ILE A 8 -1.58 -0.69 8.07
C ILE A 8 -0.58 -1.02 6.96
N TYR A 9 -0.38 -2.31 6.70
CA TYR A 9 0.23 -2.79 5.46
C TYR A 9 -0.81 -2.70 4.36
N GLU A 10 -1.12 -1.50 3.91
CA GLU A 10 -1.70 -1.38 2.59
C GLU A 10 -0.55 -1.42 1.59
N LYS A 11 -0.45 -2.53 0.86
CA LYS A 11 0.45 -2.67 -0.27
C LYS A 11 -0.11 -1.77 -1.36
N VAL A 12 0.18 -0.47 -1.28
CA VAL A 12 -0.28 0.46 -2.30
C VAL A 12 0.55 0.15 -3.54
N TYR A 13 -0.02 -0.60 -4.49
CA TYR A 13 0.60 -0.87 -5.80
C TYR A 13 0.86 0.40 -6.62
N ARG A 14 0.52 1.57 -6.07
CA ARG A 14 0.49 2.88 -6.72
C ARG A 14 1.03 3.93 -5.76
N THR A 15 1.84 4.84 -6.28
CA THR A 15 2.31 5.99 -5.53
C THR A 15 1.14 6.89 -5.11
N VAL A 16 1.03 7.18 -3.80
CA VAL A 16 0.07 8.14 -3.24
C VAL A 16 0.80 9.38 -2.74
N LYS A 17 0.21 10.55 -3.04
CA LYS A 17 0.53 11.85 -2.47
C LYS A 17 -0.40 12.10 -1.29
N LEU A 18 0.11 11.98 -0.07
CA LEU A 18 -0.69 12.19 1.14
C LEU A 18 -0.80 13.69 1.43
N LYS A 19 -2.01 14.15 1.74
CA LYS A 19 -2.33 15.56 2.04
C LYS A 19 -2.76 15.77 3.48
N GLY A 20 -3.47 14.82 4.07
CA GLY A 20 -3.97 14.93 5.42
C GLY A 20 -4.36 13.59 6.01
N ILE A 21 -4.54 13.60 7.32
CA ILE A 21 -4.99 12.44 8.09
C ILE A 21 -6.03 12.89 9.11
N ILE A 22 -7.06 12.07 9.27
CA ILE A 22 -8.09 12.23 10.28
C ILE A 22 -7.97 11.02 11.20
N VAL A 23 -8.02 11.25 12.51
CA VAL A 23 -7.98 10.17 13.51
C VAL A 23 -9.05 10.46 14.53
N VAL A 24 -9.93 9.49 14.73
CA VAL A 24 -10.94 9.50 15.79
C VAL A 24 -10.46 8.53 16.85
N GLY A 25 -10.09 9.08 18.00
CA GLY A 25 -9.66 8.30 19.16
C GLY A 25 -10.81 7.89 20.07
N GLY A 26 -10.44 7.22 21.16
CA GLY A 26 -11.37 6.86 22.23
C GLY A 26 -11.89 8.03 23.04
N GLU A 27 -12.91 7.74 23.84
CA GLU A 27 -13.49 8.68 24.80
C GLU A 27 -12.49 9.02 25.93
N ASP A 28 -12.72 10.18 26.56
CA ASP A 28 -11.97 10.69 27.70
C ASP A 28 -10.44 10.77 27.47
N THR A 29 -9.67 10.13 28.34
CA THR A 29 -8.20 10.17 28.35
C THR A 29 -7.55 9.10 27.47
N THR A 30 -8.36 8.24 26.85
CA THR A 30 -7.89 7.15 25.98
C THR A 30 -7.55 7.60 24.56
N HIS A 31 -7.85 8.86 24.21
CA HIS A 31 -7.50 9.45 22.93
C HIS A 31 -5.97 9.58 22.78
N PRO A 32 -5.40 9.32 21.59
CA PRO A 32 -3.98 9.61 21.34
C PRO A 32 -3.71 11.11 21.44
N SER A 33 -2.65 11.50 22.15
CA SER A 33 -2.22 12.90 22.30
C SER A 33 -1.06 13.25 21.36
N LYS A 34 -0.34 12.24 20.85
CA LYS A 34 0.75 12.42 19.90
C LYS A 34 0.70 11.35 18.82
N MET A 35 1.05 11.74 17.60
CA MET A 35 1.21 10.85 16.45
C MET A 35 2.51 11.15 15.72
N LYS A 36 3.20 10.08 15.31
CA LYS A 36 4.40 10.12 14.47
C LYS A 36 4.12 9.37 13.17
N LEU A 37 4.57 9.94 12.06
CA LEU A 37 4.45 9.34 10.73
C LEU A 37 5.83 8.96 10.21
N PHE A 38 5.92 7.76 9.64
CA PHE A 38 7.12 7.26 8.97
C PHE A 38 6.77 6.80 7.57
N LYS A 39 7.53 7.28 6.58
CA LYS A 39 7.33 6.98 5.16
C LYS A 39 8.34 5.94 4.68
N ASN A 40 7.85 4.98 3.89
CA ASN A 40 8.65 4.01 3.13
C ASN A 40 9.62 3.16 3.99
N ARG A 41 9.23 2.85 5.22
CA ARG A 41 9.96 1.95 6.13
C ARG A 41 9.16 0.66 6.34
N PRO A 42 9.30 -0.36 5.46
CA PRO A 42 8.48 -1.57 5.54
C PRO A 42 8.73 -2.39 6.80
N ASN A 43 9.96 -2.41 7.34
CA ASN A 43 10.33 -3.25 8.48
C ASN A 43 10.55 -2.43 9.76
N THR A 44 9.69 -1.44 10.04
CA THR A 44 9.77 -0.69 11.30
C THR A 44 9.52 -1.63 12.49
N ASN A 45 10.51 -1.73 13.36
CA ASN A 45 10.47 -2.40 14.66
C ASN A 45 10.27 -1.38 15.80
N PHE A 46 10.13 -1.86 17.03
CA PHE A 46 9.94 -1.00 18.22
C PHE A 46 11.13 -0.08 18.50
N ASP A 47 12.34 -0.46 18.12
CA ASP A 47 13.51 0.42 18.29
C ASP A 47 13.53 1.54 17.25
N ASP A 48 12.97 1.30 16.06
CA ASP A 48 12.98 2.26 14.95
C ASP A 48 12.06 3.46 15.18
N VAL A 49 11.02 3.32 16.02
CA VAL A 49 10.08 4.42 16.36
C VAL A 49 10.70 5.48 17.28
N ASN A 50 11.86 5.20 17.88
CA ASN A 50 12.65 6.19 18.60
C ASN A 50 13.48 7.10 17.67
N THR A 51 13.61 6.72 16.40
CA THR A 51 14.27 7.54 15.39
C THR A 51 13.44 8.78 15.07
N GLU A 52 14.08 9.77 14.45
CA GLU A 52 13.39 10.92 13.90
C GLU A 52 12.29 10.47 12.91
N ALA A 53 11.08 10.94 13.19
CA ALA A 53 9.90 10.72 12.35
C ALA A 53 9.84 11.76 11.23
N ASP A 54 9.27 11.39 10.09
CA ASP A 54 9.17 12.26 8.92
C ASP A 54 8.27 13.48 9.21
N GLU A 55 7.17 13.27 9.94
CA GLU A 55 6.30 14.29 10.50
C GLU A 55 5.73 13.84 11.86
N GLN A 56 5.40 14.82 12.71
CA GLN A 56 4.91 14.62 14.07
C GLN A 56 3.77 15.59 14.34
N PHE A 57 2.72 15.12 15.00
CA PHE A 57 1.56 15.93 15.34
C PHE A 57 1.22 15.79 16.81
N GLU A 58 0.90 16.92 17.43
CA GLU A 58 0.20 16.94 18.71
C GLU A 58 -1.29 16.91 18.43
N MET A 59 -1.95 15.90 18.98
CA MET A 59 -3.34 15.59 18.70
C MET A 59 -4.23 16.14 19.80
N GLN A 60 -5.44 16.54 19.42
CA GLN A 60 -6.51 16.90 20.34
C GLN A 60 -7.61 15.84 20.30
N PRO A 61 -8.34 15.64 21.41
CA PRO A 61 -9.47 14.72 21.44
C PRO A 61 -10.55 15.16 20.45
N ASP A 62 -10.93 14.26 19.54
CA ASP A 62 -12.01 14.49 18.58
C ASP A 62 -12.83 13.21 18.41
N LEU A 63 -14.11 13.28 18.78
CA LEU A 63 -15.07 12.18 18.70
C LEU A 63 -15.82 12.20 17.35
N ASP A 64 -15.94 13.37 16.73
CA ASP A 64 -16.74 13.58 15.53
C ASP A 64 -15.93 13.42 14.23
N GLY A 65 -14.59 13.33 14.33
CA GLY A 65 -13.68 13.20 13.18
C GLY A 65 -13.63 14.44 12.31
N THR A 66 -13.85 15.60 12.91
CA THR A 66 -13.81 16.92 12.26
C THR A 66 -12.39 17.47 12.14
N LEU A 67 -11.46 16.99 12.97
CA LEU A 67 -10.10 17.48 13.06
C LEU A 67 -9.20 16.77 12.04
N GLU A 68 -8.90 17.48 10.96
CA GLU A 68 -7.94 17.05 9.95
C GLU A 68 -6.54 17.58 10.28
N TYR A 69 -5.56 16.67 10.34
CA TYR A 69 -4.15 17.02 10.49
C TYR A 69 -3.50 17.15 9.10
N PRO A 70 -3.16 18.38 8.67
CA PRO A 70 -2.56 18.59 7.36
C PRO A 70 -1.11 18.09 7.35
N ILE A 71 -0.75 17.36 6.31
CA ILE A 71 0.59 16.79 6.12
C ILE A 71 1.34 17.62 5.08
N LYS A 72 2.64 17.83 5.30
CA LYS A 72 3.51 18.47 4.31
C LYS A 72 3.64 17.58 3.09
N VAL A 73 2.84 17.86 2.06
CA VAL A 73 2.76 17.09 0.81
C VAL A 73 4.14 16.87 0.20
N VAL A 74 5.05 17.85 0.28
CA VAL A 74 6.42 17.77 -0.25
C VAL A 74 7.18 16.57 0.32
N LYS A 75 7.00 16.25 1.61
CA LYS A 75 7.61 15.08 2.25
C LYS A 75 6.90 13.78 1.86
N PHE A 76 5.58 13.83 1.67
CA PHE A 76 4.72 12.67 1.43
C PHE A 76 4.18 12.57 0.00
N THR A 77 5.01 12.90 -1.00
CA THR A 77 4.65 12.81 -2.43
C THR A 77 4.68 11.39 -3.01
N ASN A 78 5.53 10.52 -2.47
CA ASN A 78 5.74 9.17 -2.99
C ASN A 78 5.67 8.12 -1.88
N VAL A 79 4.47 7.93 -1.32
CA VAL A 79 4.23 7.00 -0.22
C VAL A 79 3.82 5.64 -0.80
N HIS A 80 4.62 4.62 -0.51
CA HIS A 80 4.35 3.20 -0.82
C HIS A 80 4.06 2.41 0.45
N HIS A 81 4.71 2.78 1.55
CA HIS A 81 4.47 2.24 2.88
C HIS A 81 4.32 3.41 3.85
N LEU A 82 3.28 3.37 4.68
CA LEU A 82 3.04 4.36 5.72
C LEU A 82 2.94 3.64 7.06
N THR A 83 3.77 4.05 8.02
CA THR A 83 3.69 3.60 9.40
C THR A 83 3.23 4.78 10.26
N ILE A 84 2.16 4.55 11.02
CA ILE A 84 1.58 5.53 11.96
C ILE A 84 1.84 5.01 13.36
N TYR A 85 2.41 5.84 14.23
CA TYR A 85 2.76 5.46 15.58
C TYR A 85 2.21 6.46 16.60
N PHE A 86 1.60 5.95 17.67
CA PHE A 86 0.96 6.75 18.72
C PHE A 86 1.71 6.56 20.05
N PRO A 87 2.74 7.37 20.35
CA PRO A 87 3.57 7.19 21.54
C PRO A 87 2.89 7.55 22.87
N LYS A 88 1.84 8.40 22.84
CA LYS A 88 1.25 8.95 24.05
C LYS A 88 -0.24 9.19 23.88
N ASN A 89 -0.99 9.06 24.96
CA ASN A 89 -2.40 9.43 25.11
C ASN A 89 -2.54 10.55 26.18
N PHE A 90 -3.76 10.83 26.64
CA PHE A 90 -4.04 11.86 27.64
C PHE A 90 -3.94 11.39 29.10
N GLY A 91 -3.27 10.26 29.36
CA GLY A 91 -3.03 9.74 30.71
C GLY A 91 -3.80 8.46 31.05
N ALA A 92 -4.48 7.85 30.07
CA ALA A 92 -5.05 6.52 30.24
C ALA A 92 -3.98 5.42 30.15
N GLU A 93 -4.32 4.25 30.68
CA GLU A 93 -3.49 3.04 30.56
C GLU A 93 -3.43 2.50 29.12
N SER A 94 -4.51 2.70 28.35
CA SER A 94 -4.62 2.24 26.97
C SER A 94 -5.06 3.37 26.03
N THR A 95 -4.59 3.29 24.79
CA THR A 95 -5.00 4.19 23.71
C THR A 95 -6.04 3.48 22.87
N LYS A 96 -7.18 4.11 22.63
CA LYS A 96 -8.23 3.57 21.75
C LYS A 96 -8.31 4.42 20.49
N ILE A 97 -8.50 3.75 19.35
CA ILE A 97 -8.66 4.39 18.04
C ILE A 97 -9.86 3.75 17.38
N TYR A 98 -10.83 4.56 17.01
CA TYR A 98 -12.04 4.10 16.34
C TYR A 98 -11.94 4.24 14.82
N TYR A 99 -11.30 5.31 14.34
CA TYR A 99 -11.21 5.57 12.91
C TYR A 99 -9.90 6.25 12.52
N ILE A 100 -9.38 5.86 11.36
CA ILE A 100 -8.24 6.53 10.70
C ILE A 100 -8.64 6.77 9.24
N GLY A 101 -8.71 8.03 8.85
CA GLY A 101 -8.96 8.47 7.49
C GLY A 101 -7.70 9.02 6.85
N LEU A 102 -7.32 8.52 5.67
CA LEU A 102 -6.20 9.06 4.89
C LEU A 102 -6.74 9.88 3.73
N LYS A 103 -6.27 11.12 3.60
CA LYS A 103 -6.64 12.03 2.52
C LYS A 103 -5.43 12.27 1.62
N GLY A 104 -5.59 12.00 0.33
CA GLY A 104 -4.50 12.15 -0.63
C GLY A 104 -4.96 11.98 -2.06
N GLU A 105 -4.01 12.13 -2.98
CA GLU A 105 -4.19 11.85 -4.39
C GLU A 105 -3.39 10.61 -4.75
N TYR A 106 -4.01 9.64 -5.40
CA TYR A 106 -3.29 8.52 -5.98
C TYR A 106 -2.92 8.85 -7.43
N THR A 107 -1.70 8.51 -7.83
CA THR A 107 -1.31 8.60 -9.24
C THR A 107 -1.51 7.24 -9.89
N LYS A 108 -2.28 7.18 -10.97
CA LYS A 108 -2.39 5.97 -11.78
C LYS A 108 -1.08 5.83 -12.56
N PRO A 109 -0.31 4.73 -12.44
CA PRO A 109 0.81 4.53 -13.34
C PRO A 109 0.27 4.51 -14.77
N PRO A 110 0.97 5.12 -15.74
CA PRO A 110 0.61 4.92 -17.14
C PRO A 110 0.55 3.40 -17.37
N ARG A 111 -0.53 2.93 -18.02
CA ARG A 111 -0.51 1.54 -18.52
C ARG A 111 0.75 1.44 -19.34
N GLN A 112 1.66 0.55 -18.96
CA GLN A 112 2.73 0.15 -19.84
C GLN A 112 2.01 -0.50 -21.02
N GLU A 113 1.75 0.27 -22.07
CA GLU A 113 1.43 -0.29 -23.37
C GLU A 113 2.65 -1.13 -23.73
N ILE A 114 2.53 -2.44 -23.60
CA ILE A 114 3.50 -3.38 -24.15
C ILE A 114 3.31 -3.28 -25.67
N THR A 115 3.89 -2.25 -26.28
CA THR A 115 3.99 -2.09 -27.72
C THR A 115 5.25 -2.80 -28.16
N LEU A 116 5.15 -4.13 -28.33
CA LEU A 116 5.99 -4.94 -29.22
C LEU A 116 5.33 -6.33 -29.34
N VAL A 117 4.25 -6.38 -30.12
CA VAL A 117 3.76 -7.65 -30.67
C VAL A 117 4.21 -7.69 -32.12
N THR A 118 5.43 -8.19 -32.36
CA THR A 118 5.76 -8.71 -33.69
C THR A 118 5.21 -10.13 -33.74
N TYR A 119 3.98 -10.27 -34.20
CA TYR A 119 3.49 -11.56 -34.66
C TYR A 119 4.00 -11.73 -36.09
N GLU A 120 5.06 -12.50 -36.30
CA GLU A 120 5.39 -12.97 -37.63
C GLU A 120 4.32 -13.99 -38.03
N ALA A 121 3.26 -13.53 -38.68
CA ALA A 121 2.20 -14.37 -39.21
C ALA A 121 2.64 -15.06 -40.52
N THR A 122 3.75 -15.80 -40.47
CA THR A 122 4.12 -16.76 -41.52
C THR A 122 4.15 -18.17 -40.93
N PRO A 123 3.31 -19.10 -41.40
CA PRO A 123 3.35 -20.48 -40.94
C PRO A 123 4.72 -21.09 -41.27
N ASN A 124 5.38 -21.72 -40.29
CA ASN A 124 6.63 -22.46 -40.51
C ASN A 124 6.27 -23.86 -41.04
N PRO A 125 6.53 -24.19 -42.31
CA PRO A 125 6.09 -25.44 -42.94
C PRO A 125 6.78 -26.71 -42.41
N CYS A 126 7.76 -26.59 -41.51
CA CYS A 126 8.48 -27.71 -40.91
C CYS A 126 7.75 -28.43 -39.76
N ASP A 127 6.65 -27.91 -39.22
CA ASP A 127 6.01 -28.48 -38.01
C ASP A 127 4.88 -29.48 -38.30
N HIS A 128 4.60 -29.76 -39.57
CA HIS A 128 3.64 -30.82 -39.94
C HIS A 128 4.36 -32.15 -40.16
N LYS A 129 4.45 -32.97 -39.12
CA LYS A 129 4.81 -34.40 -39.27
C LYS A 129 3.70 -35.11 -40.02
N THR A 130 3.96 -35.51 -41.26
CA THR A 130 3.06 -36.36 -42.04
C THR A 130 3.26 -37.81 -41.62
N GLU A 131 2.23 -38.40 -41.02
CA GLU A 131 2.15 -39.86 -40.79
C GLU A 131 2.26 -40.57 -42.15
N ALA A 132 3.27 -41.42 -42.30
CA ALA A 132 3.57 -42.13 -43.54
C ALA A 132 2.41 -43.06 -43.95
N PHE A 133 1.77 -42.76 -45.07
CA PHE A 133 0.78 -43.63 -45.68
C PHE A 133 1.51 -44.81 -46.37
N ASN A 134 1.43 -46.01 -45.80
CA ASN A 134 1.92 -47.25 -46.43
C ASN A 134 0.77 -47.94 -47.17
N PRO A 135 0.66 -47.85 -48.51
CA PRO A 135 -0.30 -48.66 -49.25
C PRO A 135 0.27 -50.07 -49.48
N VAL A 136 -0.34 -51.07 -48.83
CA VAL A 136 -0.09 -52.49 -49.11
C VAL A 136 -0.74 -52.84 -50.47
N PRO A 137 -0.01 -53.34 -51.48
CA PRO A 137 -0.58 -53.61 -52.80
C PRO A 137 -1.45 -54.87 -52.78
N HIS A 138 -2.75 -54.71 -53.04
CA HIS A 138 -3.65 -55.82 -53.37
C HIS A 138 -3.60 -56.07 -54.89
N GLN A 139 -3.20 -57.28 -55.29
CA GLN A 139 -3.35 -57.76 -56.67
C GLN A 139 -4.75 -58.30 -56.91
N ILE A 140 -5.32 -58.01 -58.08
CA ILE A 140 -6.38 -58.83 -58.69
C ILE A 140 -6.08 -58.99 -60.20
N ARG A 141 -6.41 -60.21 -60.66
CA ARG A 141 -6.09 -60.98 -61.88
C ARG A 141 -6.01 -60.27 -63.22
#